data_AF-A0A2G9XIG7-F1
#
_entry.id   AF-A0A2G9XIG7-F1
#
_cell.length_a   1.000
_cell.length_b   1.000
_cell.length_c   1.000
_cell.angle_alpha   90.00
_cell.angle_beta   90.00
_cell.angle_gamma   90.00
#
_symmetry.space_group_name_H-M   'P 1'
#
loop_
_entity.id
_entity.type
_entity.pdbx_description
1 polymer ?
#
loop_
_entity_poly.entity_id
_entity_poly.type
_entity_poly.pdbx_seq_one_letter_code
_entity_poly.pdbx_strand_id
1 'polypeptide(L)' 'MAVTTRQLTLRIAEAKAKDVGRGIARIDPQDLEKIGAEVGDIIQIEGKRKTVAKVM' A
#
# COMPACT_ATOMS: atom_id res chain seq x y z
N MET A 1 -11.59 16.73 13.24
CA MET A 1 -11.86 15.31 12.92
C MET A 1 -10.54 14.57 13.00
N ALA A 2 -10.36 13.71 14.00
CA ALA A 2 -9.13 12.94 14.13
C ALA A 2 -9.14 11.83 13.08
N VAL A 3 -8.35 11.98 12.02
CA VAL A 3 -8.13 10.90 11.06
C VAL A 3 -7.26 9.87 11.79
N THR A 4 -7.83 8.74 12.17
CA THR A 4 -7.09 7.65 12.81
C THR A 4 -6.22 6.99 11.74
N THR A 5 -4.99 7.45 11.58
CA THR A 5 -4.05 6.88 10.60
C THR A 5 -3.51 5.54 11.11
N ARG A 6 -4.03 4.43 10.58
CA ARG A 6 -3.47 3.10 10.83
C ARG A 6 -2.25 2.90 9.93
N GLN A 7 -1.14 2.49 10.53
CA GLN A 7 0.16 2.37 9.87
C GLN A 7 0.68 0.95 10.05
N LEU A 8 1.33 0.41 9.02
CA LEU A 8 1.93 -0.92 9.05
C LEU A 8 3.30 -0.87 8.40
N THR A 9 4.29 -1.47 9.06
CA THR A 9 5.64 -1.60 8.51
C THR A 9 5.75 -2.93 7.78
N LEU A 10 5.95 -2.87 6.47
CA LEU A 10 6.12 -4.03 5.60
C LEU A 10 7.49 -4.02 4.93
N ARG A 11 7.95 -5.20 4.48
CA ARG A 11 9.16 -5.33 3.69
C ARG A 11 8.83 -5.21 2.21
N ILE A 12 9.58 -4.38 1.49
CA ILE A 12 9.44 -4.24 0.03
C ILE A 12 10.00 -5.47 -0.66
N ALA A 13 9.17 -6.09 -1.51
CA ALA A 13 9.55 -7.16 -2.42
C ALA A 13 9.57 -6.64 -3.87
N GLU A 14 10.23 -7.38 -4.76
CA GLU A 14 10.24 -7.06 -6.19
C GLU A 14 8.84 -7.26 -6.80
N ALA A 15 8.43 -6.31 -7.64
CA ALA A 15 7.14 -6.37 -8.31
C ALA A 15 7.12 -7.48 -9.39
N LYS A 16 5.95 -8.10 -9.58
CA LYS A 16 5.75 -9.03 -10.71
C LYS A 16 5.80 -8.25 -12.01
N ALA A 17 6.33 -8.84 -13.09
CA ALA A 17 6.44 -8.19 -14.41
C ALA A 17 5.14 -7.52 -14.91
N LYS A 18 3.97 -8.11 -14.58
CA LYS A 18 2.63 -7.58 -14.90
C LYS A 18 2.19 -6.34 -14.11
N ASP A 19 2.85 -6.06 -12.98
CA ASP A 19 2.52 -4.97 -12.07
C ASP A 19 3.46 -3.76 -12.25
N VAL A 20 4.59 -3.96 -12.95
CA VAL A 20 5.60 -2.93 -13.21
C VAL A 20 4.99 -1.76 -14.00
N GLY A 21 5.27 -0.53 -13.57
CA GLY A 21 4.87 0.70 -14.27
C GLY A 21 3.40 1.09 -14.11
N ARG A 22 2.59 0.30 -13.38
CA ARG A 22 1.14 0.55 -13.24
C ARG A 22 0.76 1.41 -12.02
N GLY A 23 1.72 1.79 -11.20
CA GLY A 23 1.47 2.59 -9.98
C GLY A 23 0.64 1.84 -8.93
N ILE A 24 0.75 0.51 -8.88
CA ILE A 24 0.03 -0.34 -7.94
C ILE A 24 0.97 -0.95 -6.89
N ALA A 25 0.45 -1.15 -5.68
CA ALA A 25 1.10 -1.88 -4.60
C ALA A 25 0.29 -3.15 -4.31
N ARG A 26 0.94 -4.30 -4.48
CA ARG A 26 0.33 -5.60 -4.18
C ARG A 26 0.58 -5.93 -2.72
N ILE A 27 -0.48 -6.01 -1.93
CA ILE A 27 -0.44 -6.23 -0.48
C ILE A 27 -1.36 -7.40 -0.15
N ASP A 28 -0.99 -8.22 0.83
CA ASP A 28 -1.87 -9.31 1.28
C ASP A 28 -3.17 -8.75 1.89
N PRO A 29 -4.34 -9.35 1.61
CA PRO A 29 -5.63 -8.89 2.13
C PRO A 29 -5.64 -8.75 3.67
N GLN A 30 -4.93 -9.63 4.37
CA GLN A 30 -4.80 -9.57 5.84
C GLN A 30 -4.11 -8.29 6.33
N ASP A 31 -3.15 -7.77 5.57
CA ASP A 31 -2.45 -6.52 5.93
C ASP A 31 -3.29 -5.29 5.59
N LEU A 32 -4.08 -5.36 4.52
CA LEU A 32 -5.07 -4.34 4.17
C LEU A 32 -6.16 -4.19 5.23
N GLU A 33 -6.68 -5.31 5.75
CA GLU A 33 -7.64 -5.32 6.85
C GLU A 33 -7.08 -4.65 8.12
N LYS A 34 -5.79 -4.86 8.44
CA LYS A 34 -5.14 -4.22 9.60
C LYS A 34 -5.13 -2.70 9.49
N ILE A 35 -4.91 -2.17 8.29
CA ILE A 35 -4.93 -0.72 8.04
C ILE A 35 -6.33 -0.19 7.70
N GLY A 36 -7.30 -1.07 7.45
CA GLY A 36 -8.67 -0.72 7.06
C GLY A 36 -8.76 -0.18 5.63
N ALA A 37 -7.92 -0.66 4.73
CA ALA A 37 -7.93 -0.30 3.31
C ALA A 37 -8.57 -1.41 2.47
N GLU A 38 -9.13 -1.06 1.32
CA GLU A 38 -9.70 -2.00 0.36
C GLU A 38 -8.92 -2.01 -0.96
N VAL A 39 -9.16 -3.04 -1.78
CA VAL A 39 -8.57 -3.12 -3.12
C VAL A 39 -9.11 -1.96 -3.97
N GLY A 40 -8.20 -1.17 -4.55
CA GLY A 40 -8.54 0.02 -5.31
C GLY A 40 -8.31 1.33 -4.57
N ASP A 41 -8.11 1.29 -3.24
CA ASP A 41 -7.78 2.48 -2.47
C ASP A 41 -6.35 2.96 -2.76
N ILE A 42 -6.13 4.26 -2.53
CA ILE A 42 -4.79 4.86 -2.61
C ILE A 42 -4.19 4.89 -1.21
N ILE A 43 -3.03 4.27 -1.07
CA ILE A 43 -2.26 4.29 0.16
C ILE A 43 -1.03 5.18 0.03
N GLN A 44 -0.62 5.78 1.14
CA GLN A 44 0.67 6.45 1.27
C GLN A 44 1.73 5.44 1.72
N ILE A 45 2.86 5.44 1.02
CA ILE A 45 4.04 4.65 1.37
C ILE A 45 5.13 5.62 1.82
N GLU A 46 5.63 5.42 3.03
CA GLU A 46 6.72 6.20 3.60
C GLU A 46 7.96 5.31 3.72
N GLY A 47 8.99 5.66 2.94
CA GLY A 47 10.31 5.04 3.02
C GLY A 47 11.38 6.12 3.04
N LYS A 48 12.41 6.01 2.17
CA LYS A 48 13.36 7.12 1.96
C LYS A 48 12.70 8.40 1.45
N ARG A 49 11.59 8.25 0.71
CA ARG A 49 10.74 9.33 0.23
C ARG A 49 9.28 8.94 0.43
N LYS A 50 8.41 9.94 0.53
CA LYS A 50 6.96 9.73 0.52
C LYS A 50 6.50 9.49 -0.90
N THR A 51 5.67 8.49 -1.10
CA THR A 51 5.05 8.15 -2.38
C THR A 51 3.66 7.59 -2.15
N VAL A 52 2.89 7.43 -3.23
CA VAL A 52 1.53 6.91 -3.19
C VAL A 52 1.39 5.81 -4.24
N ALA A 53 0.57 4.82 -3.94
CA ALA A 53 0.27 3.73 -4.86
C ALA A 53 -1.17 3.25 -4.64
N LYS A 54 -1.78 2.70 -5.70
CA LYS A 54 -3.09 2.08 -5.60
C LYS A 54 -2.96 0.63 -5.16
N VAL A 55 -3.76 0.23 -4.17
CA VAL A 55 -3.77 -1.14 -3.66
C VAL A 55 -4.35 -2.10 -4.70
N MET A 56 -3.69 -3.24 -4.87
CA MET A 56 -4.12 -4.38 -5.71
C MET A 56 -3.99 -5.72 -4.99
#